data_AF-A0A7C2NYT8-F1
#
_entry.id   AF-A0A7C2NYT8-F1
#
_cell.length_a   1.000
_cell.length_b   1.000
_cell.length_c   1.000
_cell.angle_alpha   90.00
_cell.angle_beta   90.00
_cell.angle_gamma   90.00
#
_symmetry.space_group_name_H-M   'P 1'
#
loop_
_entity.id
_entity.type
_entity.pdbx_description
1 polymer ?
#
loop_
_entity_poly.entity_id
_entity_poly.type
_entity_poly.pdbx_seq_one_letter_code
_entity_poly.pdbx_strand_id
1 'polypeptide(L)'
;MKLDVYKEWLGIPEGPRPPDHYALLRLVQFDDDVDRIRKNYKKLNSHVRKYATGQYSNESQELLNELAKAMLCLTDAERKREYDAGLGREFDDEASSGTATLLGNLQREGVISSAQANEAKSHAERTGLSLRDAVVQLKLANQEQATRAYASELGLAYVDIADMIPDETALDTLPKSVVRRFTCLPLFVDGDRVLVACASEPSHELEEEIRLRFGAAMRPVLSTPQAIKAGIDQYYAAGLRKENAPPPKKATATNKIAEVVTKKKPVSQMTDAEKAERFQMGIVLICVTFVILGNLDAWVLYNIVWKLFMPSWFPFVATIVLGGPIMFLIYQSYIRKR
;
A
#
# COMPACT_ATOMS: atom_id res chain seq x y z
N MET A 1 -3.73 -11.40 -39.28
CA MET A 1 -5.12 -11.25 -38.79
C MET A 1 -5.03 -11.32 -37.27
N LYS A 2 -5.51 -10.30 -36.54
CA LYS A 2 -5.45 -10.30 -35.07
C LYS A 2 -6.33 -11.45 -34.56
N LEU A 3 -5.77 -12.34 -33.73
CA LEU A 3 -6.52 -13.47 -33.16
C LEU A 3 -7.67 -12.91 -32.32
N ASP A 4 -8.90 -13.34 -32.58
CA ASP A 4 -10.03 -13.05 -31.69
C ASP A 4 -10.03 -14.06 -30.55
N VAL A 5 -9.31 -13.75 -29.48
CA VAL A 5 -9.17 -14.61 -28.30
C VAL A 5 -10.51 -14.96 -27.65
N TYR A 6 -11.52 -14.08 -27.75
CA TYR A 6 -12.83 -14.32 -27.16
C TYR A 6 -13.60 -15.37 -27.96
N LYS A 7 -13.54 -15.30 -29.29
CA LYS A 7 -14.17 -16.29 -30.17
C LYS A 7 -13.44 -17.62 -30.12
N GLU A 8 -12.12 -17.60 -30.28
CA GLU A 8 -11.30 -18.80 -30.45
C GLU A 8 -11.10 -19.58 -29.16
N TRP A 9 -10.94 -18.90 -28.01
CA TRP A 9 -10.67 -19.58 -26.72
C TRP A 9 -11.89 -19.60 -25.80
N LEU A 10 -12.67 -18.52 -25.76
CA LEU A 10 -13.85 -18.47 -24.88
C LEU A 10 -15.14 -18.86 -25.59
N GLY A 11 -15.14 -19.06 -26.91
CA GLY A 11 -16.33 -19.41 -27.67
C GLY A 11 -17.42 -18.33 -27.66
N ILE A 12 -17.05 -17.08 -27.37
CA ILE A 12 -17.99 -15.96 -27.30
C ILE A 12 -18.24 -15.47 -28.73
N PRO A 13 -19.51 -15.45 -29.20
CA PRO A 13 -19.84 -15.03 -30.56
C PRO A 13 -19.38 -13.59 -30.84
N GLU A 14 -19.30 -13.26 -32.13
CA GLU A 14 -18.96 -11.90 -32.56
C GLU A 14 -20.02 -10.91 -32.07
N GLY A 15 -19.56 -9.77 -31.55
CA GLY A 15 -20.39 -8.77 -30.89
C GLY A 15 -19.56 -7.58 -30.43
N PRO A 16 -20.12 -6.67 -29.61
CA PRO A 16 -19.36 -5.56 -29.04
C PRO A 16 -18.19 -6.10 -28.21
N ARG A 17 -16.99 -5.58 -28.48
CA ARG A 17 -15.75 -5.91 -27.76
C ARG A 17 -15.27 -4.68 -26.98
N PRO A 18 -14.75 -4.83 -25.76
CA PRO A 18 -14.69 -6.08 -24.98
C PRO A 18 -16.08 -6.54 -24.51
N PRO A 19 -16.30 -7.85 -24.30
CA PRO A 19 -17.55 -8.36 -23.72
C PRO A 19 -17.81 -7.78 -22.33
N ASP A 20 -19.08 -7.78 -21.91
CA ASP A 20 -19.40 -7.48 -20.52
C ASP A 20 -18.81 -8.53 -19.55
N HIS A 21 -18.70 -8.18 -18.26
CA HIS A 21 -18.04 -9.02 -17.26
C HIS A 21 -18.80 -10.34 -17.00
N TYR A 22 -20.12 -10.35 -17.18
CA TYR A 22 -20.94 -11.54 -17.01
C TYR A 22 -20.72 -12.51 -18.18
N ALA A 23 -20.77 -12.03 -19.41
CA ALA A 23 -20.49 -12.77 -20.63
C ALA A 23 -19.07 -13.31 -20.63
N LEU A 24 -18.09 -12.50 -20.21
CA LEU A 24 -16.69 -12.92 -20.11
C LEU A 24 -16.52 -14.11 -19.16
N LEU A 25 -17.24 -14.12 -18.04
CA LEU A 25 -17.23 -15.22 -17.05
C LEU A 25 -18.29 -16.30 -17.31
N ARG A 26 -19.02 -16.25 -18.42
CA ARG A 26 -20.13 -17.17 -18.74
C ARG A 26 -21.18 -17.25 -17.63
N LEU A 27 -21.58 -16.10 -17.11
CA LEU A 27 -22.60 -15.93 -16.08
C LEU A 27 -23.87 -15.33 -16.67
N VAL A 28 -24.97 -15.50 -15.95
CA VAL A 28 -26.21 -14.75 -16.22
C VAL A 28 -26.00 -13.32 -15.73
N GLN A 29 -26.61 -12.34 -16.41
CA GLN A 29 -26.53 -10.95 -15.99
C GLN A 29 -27.10 -10.77 -14.57
N PHE A 30 -26.47 -9.95 -13.75
CA PHE A 30 -26.84 -9.67 -12.35
C PHE A 30 -26.78 -10.88 -11.41
N ASP A 31 -25.88 -11.81 -11.69
CA ASP A 31 -25.60 -12.96 -10.83
C ASP A 31 -25.01 -12.55 -9.47
N ASP A 32 -25.76 -12.78 -8.38
CA ASP A 32 -25.35 -12.50 -6.98
C ASP A 32 -24.57 -13.62 -6.28
N ASP A 33 -24.43 -14.79 -6.92
CA ASP A 33 -23.72 -15.92 -6.33
C ASP A 33 -22.19 -15.80 -6.54
N VAL A 34 -21.52 -15.31 -5.50
CA VAL A 34 -20.05 -15.13 -5.45
C VAL A 34 -19.29 -16.43 -5.70
N ASP A 35 -19.77 -17.56 -5.17
CA ASP A 35 -19.11 -18.85 -5.36
C ASP A 35 -19.25 -19.34 -6.80
N ARG A 36 -20.40 -19.10 -7.44
CA ARG A 36 -20.61 -19.37 -8.87
C ARG A 36 -19.69 -18.52 -9.76
N ILE A 37 -19.57 -17.22 -9.46
CA ILE A 37 -18.64 -16.30 -10.14
C ILE A 37 -17.20 -16.85 -10.09
N ARG A 38 -16.72 -17.18 -8.88
CA ARG A 38 -15.35 -17.71 -8.69
C ARG A 38 -15.14 -19.05 -9.36
N LYS A 39 -16.13 -19.95 -9.29
CA LYS A 39 -16.07 -21.27 -9.93
C LYS A 39 -15.94 -21.16 -11.45
N ASN A 40 -16.68 -20.26 -12.07
CA ASN A 40 -16.59 -20.03 -13.52
C ASN A 40 -15.29 -19.35 -13.90
N TYR A 41 -14.86 -18.33 -13.15
CA TYR A 41 -13.53 -17.73 -13.30
C TYR A 41 -12.43 -18.79 -13.29
N LYS A 42 -12.38 -19.65 -12.27
CA LYS A 42 -11.34 -20.69 -12.14
C LYS A 42 -11.29 -21.63 -13.35
N LYS A 43 -12.45 -22.03 -13.88
CA LYS A 43 -12.54 -22.88 -15.08
C LYS A 43 -11.99 -22.18 -16.32
N LEU A 44 -12.40 -20.94 -16.56
CA LEU A 44 -11.99 -20.17 -17.74
C LEU A 44 -10.52 -19.78 -17.66
N ASN A 45 -10.08 -19.32 -16.49
CA ASN A 45 -8.69 -19.02 -16.19
C ASN A 45 -7.78 -20.24 -16.42
N SER A 46 -8.16 -21.42 -15.92
CA SER A 46 -7.42 -22.67 -16.19
C SER A 46 -7.37 -23.04 -17.68
N HIS A 47 -8.42 -22.71 -18.44
CA HIS A 47 -8.44 -22.93 -19.88
C HIS A 47 -7.48 -21.99 -20.62
N VAL A 48 -7.56 -20.68 -20.35
CA VAL A 48 -6.73 -19.66 -20.99
C VAL A 48 -5.25 -19.86 -20.66
N ARG A 49 -4.93 -20.31 -19.44
CA ARG A 49 -3.55 -20.66 -19.03
C ARG A 49 -2.85 -21.68 -19.92
N LYS A 50 -3.58 -22.49 -20.68
CA LYS A 50 -2.99 -23.43 -21.65
C LYS A 50 -2.28 -22.71 -22.80
N TYR A 51 -2.62 -21.45 -23.04
CA TYR A 51 -2.04 -20.58 -24.08
C TYR A 51 -1.02 -19.58 -23.53
N ALA A 52 -0.70 -19.65 -22.23
CA ALA A 52 0.23 -18.71 -21.57
C ALA A 52 1.67 -18.84 -22.07
N THR A 53 2.02 -19.94 -22.74
CA THR A 53 3.35 -20.17 -23.32
C THR A 53 3.29 -20.21 -24.85
N GLY A 54 4.39 -19.82 -25.49
CA GLY A 54 4.52 -19.84 -26.94
C GLY A 54 4.10 -18.53 -27.60
N GLN A 55 3.59 -18.61 -28.84
CA GLN A 55 3.37 -17.43 -29.68
C GLN A 55 2.22 -16.52 -29.25
N TYR A 56 1.34 -16.99 -28.36
CA TYR A 56 0.17 -16.24 -27.88
C TYR A 56 0.29 -15.86 -26.40
N SER A 57 1.51 -15.81 -25.85
CA SER A 57 1.73 -15.55 -24.42
C SER A 57 1.19 -14.18 -24.01
N ASN A 58 1.35 -13.17 -24.86
CA ASN A 58 0.91 -11.80 -24.58
C ASN A 58 -0.62 -11.72 -24.58
N GLU A 59 -1.26 -12.26 -25.61
CA GLU A 59 -2.72 -12.30 -25.73
C GLU A 59 -3.38 -13.13 -24.63
N SER A 60 -2.74 -14.24 -24.23
CA SER A 60 -3.15 -15.01 -23.06
C SER A 60 -3.06 -14.20 -21.79
N GLN A 61 -1.96 -13.47 -21.57
CA GLN A 61 -1.79 -12.67 -20.36
C GLN A 61 -2.83 -11.53 -20.29
N GLU A 62 -3.08 -10.84 -21.40
CA GLU A 62 -4.12 -9.82 -21.50
C GLU A 62 -5.50 -10.39 -21.14
N LEU A 63 -5.88 -11.55 -21.70
CA LEU A 63 -7.17 -12.16 -21.39
C LEU A 63 -7.27 -12.67 -19.94
N LEU A 64 -6.19 -13.20 -19.37
CA LEU A 64 -6.16 -13.59 -17.95
C LEU A 64 -6.38 -12.37 -17.04
N ASN A 65 -5.74 -11.24 -17.38
CA ASN A 65 -5.92 -9.99 -16.65
C ASN A 65 -7.38 -9.48 -16.76
N GLU A 66 -8.02 -9.59 -17.93
CA GLU A 66 -9.43 -9.25 -18.10
C GLU A 66 -10.37 -10.15 -17.28
N LEU A 67 -10.14 -11.48 -17.29
CA LEU A 67 -10.92 -12.43 -16.49
C LEU A 67 -10.80 -12.12 -14.98
N ALA A 68 -9.57 -11.79 -14.53
CA ALA A 68 -9.30 -11.41 -13.16
C ALA A 68 -10.04 -10.12 -12.78
N LYS A 69 -10.00 -9.09 -13.63
CA LYS A 69 -10.72 -7.82 -13.41
C LYS A 69 -12.23 -8.04 -13.32
N ALA A 70 -12.79 -8.85 -14.20
CA ALA A 70 -14.21 -9.19 -14.19
C ALA A 70 -14.61 -9.88 -12.88
N MET A 71 -13.85 -10.88 -12.45
CA MET A 71 -14.11 -11.58 -11.19
C MET A 71 -13.99 -10.64 -9.98
N LEU A 72 -12.97 -9.79 -9.94
CA LEU A 72 -12.75 -8.84 -8.85
C LEU A 72 -13.80 -7.73 -8.79
N CYS A 73 -14.36 -7.33 -9.94
CA CYS A 73 -15.48 -6.39 -9.99
C CYS A 73 -16.75 -7.03 -9.44
N LEU A 74 -17.08 -8.24 -9.92
CA LEU A 74 -18.32 -8.94 -9.56
C LEU A 74 -18.32 -9.55 -8.15
N THR A 75 -17.17 -9.64 -7.49
CA THR A 75 -17.06 -10.18 -6.11
C THR A 75 -16.89 -9.09 -5.05
N ASP A 76 -16.77 -7.83 -5.45
CA ASP A 76 -16.69 -6.66 -4.59
C ASP A 76 -18.07 -5.99 -4.55
N ALA A 77 -18.65 -5.84 -3.36
CA ALA A 77 -20.05 -5.42 -3.21
C ALA A 77 -20.30 -3.99 -3.74
N GLU A 78 -19.39 -3.06 -3.46
CA GLU A 78 -19.53 -1.67 -3.91
C GLU A 78 -19.33 -1.55 -5.42
N ARG A 79 -18.27 -2.17 -5.95
CA ARG A 79 -17.97 -2.10 -7.38
C ARG A 79 -18.99 -2.82 -8.22
N LYS A 80 -19.46 -3.97 -7.75
CA LYS A 80 -20.54 -4.68 -8.45
C LYS A 80 -21.79 -3.81 -8.47
N ARG A 81 -22.13 -3.10 -7.38
CA ARG A 81 -23.27 -2.19 -7.36
C ARG A 81 -23.12 -1.09 -8.41
N GLU A 82 -21.97 -0.43 -8.47
CA GLU A 82 -21.67 0.59 -9.49
C GLU A 82 -21.74 0.03 -10.91
N TYR A 83 -21.15 -1.15 -11.13
CA TYR A 83 -21.11 -1.80 -12.43
C TYR A 83 -22.50 -2.24 -12.91
N ASP A 84 -23.26 -2.87 -12.03
CA ASP A 84 -24.62 -3.33 -12.29
C ASP A 84 -25.57 -2.15 -12.52
N ALA A 85 -25.42 -1.06 -11.76
CA ALA A 85 -26.16 0.18 -11.99
C ALA A 85 -25.87 0.75 -13.39
N GLY A 86 -24.61 0.72 -13.82
CA GLY A 86 -24.20 1.09 -15.18
C GLY A 86 -24.80 0.21 -16.29
N LEU A 87 -25.16 -1.04 -15.96
CA LEU A 87 -25.87 -1.97 -16.84
C LEU A 87 -27.41 -1.88 -16.70
N GLY A 88 -27.92 -0.98 -15.87
CA GLY A 88 -29.36 -0.73 -15.69
C GLY A 88 -30.03 -1.52 -14.57
N ARG A 89 -29.27 -2.10 -13.61
CA ARG A 89 -29.85 -2.68 -12.39
C ARG A 89 -30.31 -1.57 -11.44
N GLU A 90 -31.57 -1.60 -11.06
CA GLU A 90 -32.10 -0.77 -9.99
C GLU A 90 -31.82 -1.44 -8.63
N PHE A 91 -31.41 -0.64 -7.64
CA PHE A 91 -31.15 -1.10 -6.28
C PHE A 91 -32.15 -0.46 -5.33
N ASP A 92 -32.80 -1.28 -4.51
CA ASP A 92 -33.57 -0.77 -3.38
C ASP A 92 -32.59 -0.32 -2.28
N ASP A 93 -32.70 0.94 -1.84
CA ASP A 93 -31.76 1.61 -0.93
C ASP A 93 -31.67 0.98 0.49
N GLU A 94 -32.51 -0.01 0.82
CA GLU A 94 -32.62 -0.57 2.16
C GLU A 94 -31.64 -1.70 2.49
N ALA A 95 -30.91 -2.23 1.53
CA ALA A 95 -29.97 -3.33 1.77
C ALA A 95 -28.59 -2.86 2.26
N SER A 96 -28.54 -1.97 3.26
CA SER A 96 -27.33 -1.79 4.06
C SER A 96 -27.16 -3.01 4.94
N SER A 97 -26.45 -4.01 4.40
CA SER A 97 -25.99 -5.19 5.12
C SER A 97 -25.35 -4.76 6.44
N GLY A 98 -25.89 -5.24 7.56
CA GLY A 98 -25.27 -5.05 8.87
C GLY A 98 -23.79 -5.43 8.84
N THR A 99 -22.97 -4.76 9.65
CA THR A 99 -21.51 -4.88 9.69
C THR A 99 -21.10 -6.36 9.64
N ALA A 100 -20.58 -6.79 8.49
CA ALA A 100 -20.32 -8.19 8.18
C ALA A 100 -19.05 -8.66 8.90
N THR A 101 -19.14 -8.95 10.20
CA THR A 101 -17.99 -9.45 10.98
C THR A 101 -17.51 -10.83 10.49
N LEU A 102 -16.22 -11.13 10.65
CA LEU A 102 -15.64 -12.43 10.27
C LEU A 102 -16.40 -13.60 10.87
N LEU A 103 -16.68 -13.57 12.19
CA LEU A 103 -17.42 -14.65 12.85
C LEU A 103 -18.86 -14.73 12.35
N GLY A 104 -19.52 -13.59 12.11
CA GLY A 104 -20.87 -13.55 11.55
C GLY A 104 -20.93 -14.11 10.13
N ASN A 105 -19.91 -13.86 9.31
CA ASN A 105 -19.79 -14.42 7.96
C ASN A 105 -19.63 -15.94 8.01
N LEU A 106 -18.74 -16.46 8.86
CA LEU A 106 -18.57 -17.90 9.05
C LEU A 106 -19.82 -18.60 9.61
N GLN A 107 -20.57 -17.93 10.49
CA GLN A 107 -21.85 -18.45 11.00
C GLN A 107 -22.93 -18.50 9.92
N ARG A 108 -23.04 -17.44 9.12
CA ARG A 108 -24.01 -17.35 8.02
C ARG A 108 -23.76 -18.43 6.95
N GLU A 109 -22.49 -18.72 6.69
CA GLU A 109 -22.06 -19.81 5.81
C GLU A 109 -22.23 -21.21 6.44
N GLY A 110 -22.61 -21.30 7.72
CA GLY A 110 -22.78 -22.57 8.44
C GLY A 110 -21.45 -23.28 8.76
N VAL A 111 -20.32 -22.57 8.66
CA VAL A 111 -18.98 -23.13 8.95
C VAL A 111 -18.78 -23.33 10.45
N ILE A 112 -19.30 -22.41 11.27
CA ILE A 112 -19.19 -22.46 12.72
C ILE A 112 -20.54 -22.22 13.40
N SER A 113 -20.73 -22.81 14.58
CA SER A 113 -21.87 -22.54 15.46
C SER A 113 -21.64 -21.31 16.35
N SER A 114 -22.71 -20.79 16.96
CA SER A 114 -22.62 -19.70 17.94
C SER A 114 -21.75 -20.03 19.16
N ALA A 115 -21.76 -21.29 19.60
CA ALA A 115 -20.89 -21.75 20.69
C ALA A 115 -19.40 -21.71 20.29
N GLN A 116 -19.08 -22.20 19.09
CA GLN A 116 -17.72 -22.19 18.55
C GLN A 116 -17.19 -20.78 18.27
N ALA A 117 -18.07 -19.84 17.86
CA ALA A 117 -17.69 -18.44 17.69
C ALA A 117 -17.27 -17.79 19.03
N ASN A 118 -18.02 -18.05 20.10
CA ASN A 118 -17.66 -17.57 21.44
C ASN A 118 -16.36 -18.21 21.94
N GLU A 119 -16.18 -19.52 21.72
CA GLU A 119 -14.93 -20.22 22.02
C GLU A 119 -13.72 -19.59 21.31
N ALA A 120 -13.85 -19.32 20.00
CA ALA A 120 -12.80 -18.67 19.20
C ALA A 120 -12.45 -17.28 19.73
N LYS A 121 -13.46 -16.49 20.13
CA LYS A 121 -13.27 -15.16 20.72
C LYS A 121 -12.52 -15.24 22.05
N SER A 122 -12.96 -16.10 22.97
CA SER A 122 -12.28 -16.29 24.25
C SER A 122 -10.86 -16.85 24.08
N HIS A 123 -10.62 -17.68 23.07
CA HIS A 123 -9.28 -18.17 22.76
C HIS A 123 -8.37 -17.06 22.24
N ALA A 124 -8.85 -16.22 21.31
CA ALA A 124 -8.12 -15.07 20.78
C ALA A 124 -7.74 -14.08 21.91
N GLU A 125 -8.68 -13.75 22.78
CA GLU A 125 -8.44 -12.86 23.93
C GLU A 125 -7.38 -13.42 24.91
N ARG A 126 -7.44 -14.72 25.20
CA ARG A 126 -6.51 -15.38 26.13
C ARG A 126 -5.10 -15.55 25.55
N THR A 127 -4.98 -15.71 24.25
CA THR A 127 -3.70 -15.97 23.57
C THR A 127 -3.07 -14.73 22.93
N GLY A 128 -3.84 -13.66 22.76
CA GLY A 128 -3.43 -12.46 22.03
C GLY A 128 -3.36 -12.67 20.50
N LEU A 129 -3.93 -13.76 19.99
CA LEU A 129 -4.00 -14.04 18.55
C LEU A 129 -5.11 -13.23 17.88
N SER A 130 -4.98 -13.01 16.56
CA SER A 130 -6.08 -12.47 15.77
C SER A 130 -7.26 -13.45 15.73
N LEU A 131 -8.49 -12.96 15.62
CA LEU A 131 -9.69 -13.82 15.54
C LEU A 131 -9.58 -14.82 14.37
N ARG A 132 -9.08 -14.36 13.22
CA ARG A 132 -8.84 -15.21 12.05
C ARG A 132 -7.90 -16.37 12.39
N ASP A 133 -6.76 -16.09 13.02
CA ASP A 133 -5.76 -17.11 13.31
C ASP A 133 -6.25 -18.06 14.43
N ALA A 134 -7.02 -17.55 15.40
CA ALA A 134 -7.64 -18.36 16.45
C ALA A 134 -8.65 -19.37 15.89
N VAL A 135 -9.51 -18.97 14.95
CA VAL A 135 -10.47 -19.87 14.28
C VAL A 135 -9.75 -20.99 13.53
N VAL A 136 -8.65 -20.67 12.85
CA VAL A 136 -7.82 -21.67 12.14
C VAL A 136 -7.11 -22.60 13.11
N GLN A 137 -6.54 -22.07 14.19
CA GLN A 137 -5.81 -22.86 15.19
C GLN A 137 -6.71 -23.85 15.93
N LEU A 138 -7.95 -23.44 16.24
CA LEU A 138 -8.97 -24.32 16.83
C LEU A 138 -9.57 -25.31 15.81
N LYS A 139 -9.14 -25.27 14.54
CA LYS A 139 -9.65 -26.09 13.43
C LYS A 139 -11.16 -25.91 13.20
N LEU A 140 -11.69 -24.74 13.54
CA LEU A 140 -13.12 -24.42 13.35
C LEU A 140 -13.42 -24.03 11.90
N ALA A 141 -12.47 -23.39 11.23
CA ALA A 141 -12.53 -23.14 9.79
C ALA A 141 -11.15 -23.39 9.15
N ASN A 142 -11.14 -23.69 7.87
CA ASN A 142 -9.88 -23.77 7.13
C ASN A 142 -9.31 -22.35 6.87
N GLN A 143 -8.04 -22.28 6.44
CA GLN A 143 -7.37 -20.99 6.23
C GLN A 143 -8.03 -20.14 5.14
N GLU A 144 -8.54 -20.77 4.08
CA GLU A 144 -9.26 -20.08 3.00
C GLU A 144 -10.56 -19.45 3.50
N GLN A 145 -11.40 -20.20 4.21
CA GLN A 145 -12.67 -19.75 4.78
C GLN A 145 -12.44 -18.60 5.76
N ALA A 146 -11.47 -18.74 6.66
CA ALA A 146 -11.15 -17.70 7.63
C ALA A 146 -10.64 -16.42 6.95
N THR A 147 -9.74 -16.52 5.96
CA THR A 147 -9.25 -15.36 5.21
C THR A 147 -10.34 -14.73 4.35
N ARG A 148 -11.22 -15.53 3.76
CA ARG A 148 -12.37 -15.05 2.97
C ARG A 148 -13.35 -14.26 3.84
N ALA A 149 -13.74 -14.81 4.99
CA ALA A 149 -14.61 -14.13 5.93
C ALA A 149 -13.99 -12.83 6.47
N TYR A 150 -12.67 -12.82 6.68
CA TYR A 150 -11.91 -11.63 7.05
C TYR A 150 -11.88 -10.57 5.93
N ALA A 151 -11.72 -11.00 4.67
CA ALA A 151 -11.75 -10.09 3.53
C ALA A 151 -13.10 -9.38 3.43
N SER A 152 -14.19 -10.13 3.59
CA SER A 152 -15.55 -9.59 3.62
C SER A 152 -15.78 -8.60 4.77
N GLU A 153 -15.17 -8.81 5.94
CA GLU A 153 -15.24 -7.85 7.06
C GLU A 153 -14.56 -6.52 6.73
N LEU A 154 -13.44 -6.56 6.01
CA LEU A 154 -12.73 -5.35 5.58
C LEU A 154 -13.32 -4.70 4.31
N GLY A 155 -14.35 -5.30 3.70
CA GLY A 155 -14.85 -4.89 2.39
C GLY A 155 -13.85 -5.13 1.24
N LEU A 156 -12.91 -6.06 1.41
CA LEU A 156 -11.89 -6.40 0.41
C LEU A 156 -12.25 -7.70 -0.32
N ALA A 157 -11.85 -7.81 -1.59
CA ALA A 157 -11.97 -9.05 -2.35
C ALA A 157 -10.94 -10.09 -1.90
N TYR A 158 -11.33 -11.36 -1.86
CA TYR A 158 -10.44 -12.50 -1.64
C TYR A 158 -10.03 -13.14 -2.97
N VAL A 159 -8.74 -13.45 -3.11
CA VAL A 159 -8.15 -14.08 -4.30
C VAL A 159 -7.23 -15.22 -3.91
N ASP A 160 -7.31 -16.33 -4.64
CA ASP A 160 -6.27 -17.37 -4.62
C ASP A 160 -5.14 -17.00 -5.58
N ILE A 161 -3.93 -16.83 -5.07
CA ILE A 161 -2.74 -16.50 -5.87
C ILE A 161 -2.42 -17.60 -6.86
N ALA A 162 -2.72 -18.86 -6.53
CA ALA A 162 -2.52 -19.97 -7.45
C ALA A 162 -3.36 -19.81 -8.72
N ASP A 163 -4.48 -19.09 -8.65
CA ASP A 163 -5.36 -18.80 -9.78
C ASP A 163 -5.02 -17.47 -10.49
N MET A 164 -4.00 -16.73 -10.07
CA MET A 164 -3.50 -15.53 -10.75
C MET A 164 -2.13 -15.76 -11.39
N ILE A 165 -1.86 -15.14 -12.54
CA ILE A 165 -0.51 -15.06 -13.12
C ILE A 165 -0.08 -13.60 -13.01
N PRO A 166 0.82 -13.24 -12.07
CA PRO A 166 1.29 -11.87 -11.96
C PRO A 166 2.07 -11.43 -13.20
N ASP A 167 1.93 -10.14 -13.54
CA ASP A 167 2.70 -9.50 -14.60
C ASP A 167 4.17 -9.35 -14.17
N GLU A 168 5.09 -9.71 -15.06
CA GLU A 168 6.54 -9.56 -14.85
C GLU A 168 6.93 -8.11 -14.52
N THR A 169 6.30 -7.15 -15.21
CA THR A 169 6.52 -5.71 -14.98
C THR A 169 6.12 -5.28 -13.57
N ALA A 170 5.04 -5.84 -13.03
CA ALA A 170 4.59 -5.54 -11.69
C ALA A 170 5.52 -6.13 -10.62
N LEU A 171 5.99 -7.35 -10.86
CA LEU A 171 6.95 -8.04 -9.99
C LEU A 171 8.33 -7.35 -9.99
N ASP A 172 8.81 -6.87 -11.14
CA ASP A 172 10.08 -6.16 -11.25
C ASP A 172 10.05 -4.80 -10.54
N THR A 173 8.91 -4.13 -10.55
CA THR A 173 8.75 -2.78 -9.97
C THR A 173 8.86 -2.78 -8.44
N LEU A 174 8.36 -3.84 -7.79
CA LEU A 174 8.36 -3.95 -6.32
C LEU A 174 9.50 -4.88 -5.86
N PRO A 175 10.47 -4.41 -5.06
CA PRO A 175 11.62 -5.22 -4.68
C PRO A 175 11.28 -6.27 -3.62
N LYS A 176 12.12 -7.31 -3.58
CA LYS A 176 11.98 -8.48 -2.68
C LYS A 176 11.88 -8.10 -1.20
N SER A 177 12.62 -7.07 -0.79
CA SER A 177 12.60 -6.55 0.58
C SER A 177 11.22 -6.04 1.00
N VAL A 178 10.50 -5.35 0.11
CA VAL A 178 9.17 -4.79 0.37
C VAL A 178 8.11 -5.89 0.43
N VAL A 179 8.08 -6.79 -0.57
CA VAL A 179 7.11 -7.92 -0.58
C VAL A 179 7.25 -8.82 0.64
N ARG A 180 8.48 -9.05 1.12
CA ARG A 180 8.72 -9.82 2.35
C ARG A 180 8.36 -9.05 3.61
N ARG A 181 8.68 -7.75 3.68
CA ARG A 181 8.38 -6.91 4.85
C ARG A 181 6.88 -6.79 5.09
N PHE A 182 6.12 -6.52 4.04
CA PHE A 182 4.67 -6.33 4.15
C PHE A 182 3.85 -7.60 3.89
N THR A 183 4.51 -8.72 3.59
CA THR A 183 3.86 -9.99 3.19
C THR A 183 2.77 -9.73 2.15
N CYS A 184 3.20 -9.17 1.01
CA CYS A 184 2.33 -8.82 -0.11
C CYS A 184 2.95 -9.25 -1.44
N LEU A 185 2.14 -9.33 -2.48
CA LEU A 185 2.57 -9.70 -3.83
C LEU A 185 1.83 -8.83 -4.86
N PRO A 186 2.55 -8.05 -5.69
CA PRO A 186 1.91 -7.30 -6.76
C PRO A 186 1.48 -8.28 -7.85
N LEU A 187 0.25 -8.13 -8.34
CA LEU A 187 -0.32 -9.01 -9.34
C LEU A 187 -0.19 -8.38 -10.73
N PHE A 188 -0.90 -7.30 -11.01
CA PHE A 188 -0.83 -6.60 -12.30
C PHE A 188 -1.19 -5.12 -12.14
N VAL A 189 -0.85 -4.34 -13.15
CA VAL A 189 -1.20 -2.91 -13.24
C VAL A 189 -2.43 -2.77 -14.14
N ASP A 190 -3.43 -2.03 -13.67
CA ASP A 190 -4.68 -1.77 -14.36
C ASP A 190 -4.94 -0.26 -14.39
N GLY A 191 -4.57 0.38 -15.49
CA GLY A 191 -4.72 1.83 -15.66
C GLY A 191 -3.95 2.61 -14.59
N ASP A 192 -4.68 3.34 -13.74
CA ASP A 192 -4.15 4.14 -12.64
C ASP A 192 -4.09 3.37 -11.30
N ARG A 193 -4.32 2.06 -11.31
CA ARG A 193 -4.36 1.21 -10.11
C ARG A 193 -3.45 0.00 -10.25
N VAL A 194 -2.93 -0.48 -9.12
CA VAL A 194 -2.12 -1.70 -9.03
C VAL A 194 -2.82 -2.69 -8.14
N LEU A 195 -3.11 -3.87 -8.66
CA LEU A 195 -3.67 -4.95 -7.85
C LEU A 195 -2.55 -5.58 -7.01
N VAL A 196 -2.72 -5.57 -5.69
CA VAL A 196 -1.72 -6.13 -4.76
C VAL A 196 -2.40 -7.09 -3.80
N ALA A 197 -1.94 -8.34 -3.78
CA ALA A 197 -2.37 -9.35 -2.83
C ALA A 197 -1.67 -9.15 -1.48
N CYS A 198 -2.44 -9.09 -0.38
CA CYS A 198 -1.98 -8.84 0.97
C CYS A 198 -2.45 -9.95 1.93
N ALA A 199 -1.63 -10.26 2.93
CA ALA A 199 -1.94 -11.29 3.93
C ALA A 199 -2.85 -10.77 5.06
N SER A 200 -2.89 -9.45 5.23
CA SER A 200 -3.66 -8.72 6.24
C SER A 200 -4.12 -7.40 5.65
N GLU A 201 -4.87 -6.63 6.43
CA GLU A 201 -5.20 -5.24 6.09
C GLU A 201 -3.93 -4.47 5.69
N PRO A 202 -3.96 -3.77 4.53
CA PRO A 202 -2.81 -3.00 4.08
C PRO A 202 -2.56 -1.81 5.01
N SER A 203 -1.29 -1.55 5.33
CA SER A 203 -0.93 -0.35 6.07
C SER A 203 -0.80 0.85 5.13
N HIS A 204 -1.03 2.06 5.65
CA HIS A 204 -0.79 3.30 4.90
C HIS A 204 0.66 3.41 4.38
N GLU A 205 1.63 2.81 5.07
CA GLU A 205 3.02 2.73 4.60
C GLU A 205 3.14 1.90 3.31
N LEU A 206 2.46 0.75 3.23
CA LEU A 206 2.44 -0.08 2.03
C LEU A 206 1.74 0.65 0.88
N GLU A 207 0.59 1.27 1.13
CA GLU A 207 -0.14 2.01 0.09
C GLU A 207 0.69 3.13 -0.52
N GLU A 208 1.41 3.88 0.32
CA GLU A 208 2.31 4.94 -0.14
C GLU A 208 3.50 4.38 -0.91
N GLU A 209 4.10 3.29 -0.46
CA GLU A 209 5.21 2.62 -1.14
C GLU A 209 4.81 2.14 -2.54
N ILE A 210 3.62 1.56 -2.67
CA ILE A 210 3.05 1.15 -3.97
C ILE A 210 2.81 2.39 -4.85
N ARG A 211 2.18 3.43 -4.32
CA ARG A 211 1.92 4.68 -5.06
C ARG A 211 3.20 5.32 -5.59
N LEU A 212 4.25 5.39 -4.78
CA LEU A 212 5.52 6.01 -5.17
C LEU A 212 6.26 5.22 -6.25
N ARG A 213 6.17 3.89 -6.24
CA ARG A 213 6.90 3.04 -7.18
C ARG A 213 6.17 2.85 -8.50
N PHE A 214 4.86 2.64 -8.44
CA PHE A 214 4.05 2.35 -9.61
C PHE A 214 3.41 3.60 -10.21
N GLY A 215 3.41 4.74 -9.50
CA GLY A 215 2.71 5.95 -9.93
C GLY A 215 1.19 5.79 -9.96
N ALA A 216 0.67 4.75 -9.30
CA ALA A 216 -0.72 4.29 -9.38
C ALA A 216 -1.25 3.94 -7.98
N ALA A 217 -2.56 4.10 -7.77
CA ALA A 217 -3.20 3.80 -6.50
C ALA A 217 -3.19 2.29 -6.21
N MET A 218 -3.00 1.90 -4.96
CA MET A 218 -3.06 0.50 -4.57
C MET A 218 -4.52 0.03 -4.56
N ARG A 219 -4.78 -1.12 -5.20
CA ARG A 219 -6.00 -1.91 -5.03
C ARG A 219 -5.65 -3.17 -4.23
N PRO A 220 -5.87 -3.17 -2.90
CA PRO A 220 -5.59 -4.33 -2.07
C PRO A 220 -6.61 -5.45 -2.32
N VAL A 221 -6.12 -6.69 -2.35
CA VAL A 221 -6.94 -7.90 -2.26
C VAL A 221 -6.34 -8.83 -1.22
N LEU A 222 -7.16 -9.59 -0.50
CA LEU A 222 -6.64 -10.54 0.47
C LEU A 222 -6.38 -11.90 -0.15
N SER A 223 -5.28 -12.52 0.29
CA SER A 223 -4.98 -13.93 0.04
C SER A 223 -4.44 -14.58 1.29
N THR A 224 -4.39 -15.92 1.32
CA THR A 224 -3.89 -16.62 2.49
C THR A 224 -2.39 -16.29 2.70
N PRO A 225 -1.95 -16.11 3.96
CA PRO A 225 -0.54 -15.86 4.25
C PRO A 225 0.41 -16.92 3.68
N GLN A 226 -0.05 -18.18 3.61
CA GLN A 226 0.73 -19.27 3.03
C GLN A 226 0.87 -19.12 1.51
N ALA A 227 -0.22 -18.80 0.80
CA ALA A 227 -0.17 -18.60 -0.64
C ALA A 227 0.73 -17.42 -1.03
N ILE A 228 0.70 -16.32 -0.26
CA ILE A 228 1.58 -15.16 -0.50
C ILE A 228 3.05 -15.53 -0.33
N LYS A 229 3.39 -16.23 0.77
CA LYS A 229 4.77 -16.67 1.01
C LYS A 229 5.24 -17.61 -0.11
N ALA A 230 4.42 -18.58 -0.50
CA ALA A 230 4.71 -19.48 -1.61
C ALA A 230 4.92 -18.71 -2.93
N GLY A 231 4.07 -17.71 -3.22
CA GLY A 231 4.21 -16.85 -4.38
C GLY A 231 5.49 -16.01 -4.33
N ILE A 232 5.84 -15.43 -3.18
CA ILE A 232 7.10 -14.68 -3.01
C ILE A 232 8.30 -15.61 -3.27
N ASP A 233 8.29 -16.83 -2.76
CA ASP A 233 9.40 -17.76 -2.95
C ASP A 233 9.49 -18.27 -4.39
N GLN A 234 8.35 -18.46 -5.07
CA GLN A 234 8.29 -18.85 -6.48
C GLN A 234 8.77 -17.73 -7.40
N TYR A 235 8.20 -16.53 -7.26
CA TYR A 235 8.49 -15.43 -8.16
C TYR A 235 9.81 -14.74 -7.77
N TYR A 236 10.00 -14.34 -6.52
CA TYR A 236 11.22 -13.63 -6.08
C TYR A 236 12.37 -14.58 -5.66
N ALA A 237 12.46 -15.77 -6.23
CA ALA A 237 13.60 -16.67 -5.99
C ALA A 237 14.93 -15.98 -6.36
N ALA A 238 16.01 -16.36 -5.66
CA ALA A 238 17.30 -15.68 -5.76
C ALA A 238 17.85 -15.73 -7.21
N GLY A 239 18.21 -14.56 -7.76
CA GLY A 239 18.79 -14.44 -9.10
C GLY A 239 17.82 -14.25 -10.26
N LEU A 240 16.50 -14.37 -10.03
CA LEU A 240 15.49 -14.21 -11.10
C LEU A 240 15.22 -12.75 -11.48
N ARG A 241 15.32 -11.80 -10.54
CA ARG A 241 14.98 -10.38 -10.77
C ARG A 241 16.10 -9.46 -10.34
N LYS A 242 16.35 -8.42 -11.15
CA LYS A 242 17.26 -7.32 -10.80
C LYS A 242 16.54 -6.42 -9.81
N GLU A 243 17.06 -6.31 -8.59
CA GLU A 243 16.42 -5.50 -7.55
C GLU A 243 16.48 -4.02 -7.95
N ASN A 244 15.32 -3.44 -8.26
CA ASN A 244 15.20 -2.02 -8.51
C ASN A 244 15.48 -1.25 -7.21
N ALA A 245 16.32 -0.21 -7.33
CA ALA A 245 16.85 0.56 -6.21
C ALA A 245 15.77 0.99 -5.19
N PRO A 246 16.14 1.14 -3.90
CA PRO A 246 15.19 1.56 -2.88
C PRO A 246 14.61 2.95 -3.23
N PRO A 247 13.31 3.18 -2.98
CA PRO A 247 12.66 4.46 -3.14
C PRO A 247 13.28 5.43 -2.15
N PRO A 248 13.20 6.74 -2.44
CA PRO A 248 13.79 7.73 -1.57
C PRO A 248 13.28 7.53 -0.15
N LYS A 249 14.20 7.31 0.80
CA LYS A 249 13.88 7.26 2.22
C LYS A 249 13.14 8.53 2.58
N LYS A 250 11.82 8.45 2.78
CA LYS A 250 11.10 9.49 3.51
C LYS A 250 11.73 9.54 4.89
N ALA A 251 12.19 10.73 5.25
CA ALA A 251 12.80 10.98 6.55
C ALA A 251 11.73 10.82 7.63
N THR A 252 11.58 9.60 8.15
CA THR A 252 10.88 9.37 9.41
C THR A 252 11.76 9.98 10.50
N ALA A 253 11.24 11.05 11.09
CA ALA A 253 11.88 11.81 12.16
C ALA A 253 11.95 10.97 13.44
N THR A 254 12.90 10.04 13.53
CA THR A 254 13.37 9.48 14.80
C THR A 254 14.71 8.81 14.53
N ASN A 255 15.71 9.16 15.33
CA ASN A 255 17.13 8.76 15.25
C ASN A 255 18.02 9.64 14.35
N LYS A 256 18.23 10.89 14.79
CA LYS A 256 19.47 11.64 14.55
C LYS A 256 20.05 12.12 15.87
N ILE A 257 20.65 11.21 16.65
CA ILE A 257 21.67 11.55 17.64
C ILE A 257 22.71 10.41 17.69
N ALA A 258 23.49 10.25 16.62
CA ALA A 258 24.82 9.64 16.61
C ALA A 258 25.18 9.32 15.16
N GLU A 259 25.86 10.26 14.52
CA GLU A 259 26.77 10.12 13.37
C GLU A 259 26.65 11.32 12.45
N VAL A 260 27.23 12.44 12.89
CA VAL A 260 27.78 13.44 11.97
C VAL A 260 29.14 13.82 12.50
N VAL A 261 30.13 12.98 12.25
CA VAL A 261 31.50 13.43 12.07
C VAL A 261 31.97 12.87 10.74
N THR A 262 32.67 13.72 9.96
CA THR A 262 33.23 13.55 8.60
C THR A 262 32.30 14.03 7.48
N LYS A 263 32.70 14.93 6.54
CA LYS A 263 33.93 15.68 6.24
C LYS A 263 33.50 16.89 5.39
N LYS A 264 33.81 18.14 5.77
CA LYS A 264 33.60 19.33 4.90
C LYS A 264 34.78 19.46 3.92
N LYS A 265 34.50 19.55 2.60
CA LYS A 265 35.49 19.90 1.56
C LYS A 265 36.02 21.34 1.77
N PRO A 266 37.31 21.61 1.50
CA PRO A 266 37.91 22.94 1.68
C PRO A 266 37.41 23.95 0.62
N VAL A 267 37.29 25.21 1.05
CA VAL A 267 36.58 26.31 0.38
C VAL A 267 37.23 26.79 -0.94
N SER A 268 38.43 26.33 -1.28
CA SER A 268 39.18 26.85 -2.45
C SER A 268 38.73 26.33 -3.82
N GLN A 269 37.70 25.49 -3.92
CA GLN A 269 37.22 24.90 -5.18
C GLN A 269 35.75 25.23 -5.52
N MET A 270 35.20 26.32 -4.98
CA MET A 270 33.78 26.67 -5.21
C MET A 270 33.62 27.69 -6.34
N THR A 271 32.63 27.44 -7.19
CA THR A 271 32.20 28.35 -8.26
C THR A 271 31.52 29.59 -7.67
N ASP A 272 31.48 30.71 -8.40
CA ASP A 272 31.01 31.99 -7.84
C ASP A 272 29.52 31.98 -7.48
N ALA A 273 28.71 31.13 -8.11
CA ALA A 273 27.32 30.89 -7.75
C ALA A 273 27.19 30.19 -6.37
N GLU A 274 28.01 29.16 -6.10
CA GLU A 274 27.97 28.44 -4.82
C GLU A 274 28.48 29.31 -3.64
N LYS A 275 29.36 30.28 -3.92
CA LYS A 275 29.77 31.28 -2.93
C LYS A 275 28.63 32.23 -2.58
N ALA A 276 27.84 32.65 -3.57
CA ALA A 276 26.69 33.53 -3.37
C ALA A 276 25.60 32.82 -2.55
N GLU A 277 25.29 31.55 -2.86
CA GLU A 277 24.33 30.74 -2.08
C GLU A 277 24.79 30.53 -0.64
N ARG A 278 26.09 30.24 -0.41
CA ARG A 278 26.63 30.12 0.95
C ARG A 278 26.57 31.42 1.74
N PHE A 279 26.80 32.55 1.09
CA PHE A 279 26.68 33.86 1.70
C PHE A 279 25.23 34.18 2.06
N GLN A 280 24.28 33.92 1.15
CA GLN A 280 22.85 34.05 1.42
C GLN A 280 22.39 33.14 2.57
N MET A 281 22.83 31.88 2.58
CA MET A 281 22.51 30.92 3.65
C MET A 281 23.09 31.37 4.99
N GLY A 282 24.30 31.96 4.99
CA GLY A 282 24.91 32.55 6.19
C GLY A 282 24.09 33.72 6.75
N ILE A 283 23.61 34.62 5.89
CA ILE A 283 22.74 35.74 6.28
C ILE A 283 21.42 35.22 6.86
N VAL A 284 20.79 34.24 6.20
CA VAL A 284 19.52 33.65 6.70
C VAL A 284 19.72 33.02 8.08
N LEU A 285 20.80 32.26 8.30
CA LEU A 285 21.10 31.66 9.60
C LEU A 285 21.34 32.69 10.69
N ILE A 286 21.99 33.81 10.35
CA ILE A 286 22.18 34.97 11.22
C ILE A 286 20.82 35.57 11.63
N CYS A 287 19.94 35.83 10.66
CA CYS A 287 18.61 36.37 10.93
C CYS A 287 17.77 35.41 11.78
N VAL A 288 17.77 34.11 11.47
CA VAL A 288 17.01 33.10 12.21
C VAL A 288 17.51 32.97 13.64
N THR A 289 18.83 33.02 13.85
CA THR A 289 19.42 32.98 15.20
C THR A 289 18.97 34.17 16.03
N PHE A 290 18.97 35.38 15.46
CA PHE A 290 18.48 36.58 16.15
C PHE A 290 16.99 36.47 16.51
N VAL A 291 16.16 35.98 15.60
CA VAL A 291 14.71 35.81 15.83
C VAL A 291 14.44 34.76 16.91
N ILE A 292 15.13 33.62 16.89
CA ILE A 292 14.92 32.55 17.88
C ILE A 292 15.36 33.01 19.27
N LEU A 293 16.55 33.60 19.39
CA LEU A 293 17.04 34.10 20.69
C LEU A 293 16.16 35.23 21.23
N GLY A 294 15.73 36.16 20.37
CA GLY A 294 14.83 37.25 20.78
C GLY A 294 13.48 36.75 21.27
N ASN A 295 12.89 35.74 20.60
CA ASN A 295 11.64 35.12 21.05
C ASN A 295 11.82 34.32 22.35
N LEU A 296 12.92 33.58 22.49
CA LEU A 296 13.25 32.83 23.71
C LEU A 296 13.41 33.77 24.90
N ASP A 297 14.09 34.89 24.71
CA ASP A 297 14.26 35.93 25.72
C ASP A 297 12.92 36.54 26.13
N ALA A 298 12.11 36.96 25.15
CA ALA A 298 10.85 37.66 25.39
C ALA A 298 9.77 36.76 26.03
N TRP A 299 9.64 35.51 25.58
CA TRP A 299 8.53 34.64 25.98
C TRP A 299 8.87 33.65 27.08
N VAL A 300 10.13 33.20 27.17
CA VAL A 300 10.53 32.12 28.08
C VAL A 300 11.40 32.66 29.21
N LEU A 301 12.55 33.24 28.88
CA LEU A 301 13.55 33.62 29.89
C LEU A 301 13.16 34.87 30.68
N TYR A 302 12.34 35.78 30.12
CA TYR A 302 11.91 36.97 30.84
C TYR A 302 11.15 36.64 32.13
N ASN A 303 10.16 35.75 32.06
CA ASN A 303 9.34 35.41 33.22
C ASN A 303 10.05 34.50 34.24
N ILE A 304 11.02 33.70 33.77
CA ILE A 304 11.71 32.69 34.60
C ILE A 304 12.95 33.27 35.27
N VAL A 305 13.75 34.05 34.53
CA VAL A 305 15.09 34.47 34.97
C VAL A 305 15.19 35.99 35.09
N TRP A 306 14.80 36.74 34.05
CA TRP A 306 15.14 38.17 33.96
C TRP A 306 14.24 39.08 34.79
N LYS A 307 13.01 38.67 35.11
CA LYS A 307 12.07 39.41 35.98
C LYS A 307 12.66 39.74 37.36
N LEU A 308 13.61 38.93 37.84
CA LEU A 308 14.23 39.09 39.17
C LEU A 308 15.47 40.00 39.14
N PHE A 309 16.15 40.12 38.01
CA PHE A 309 17.48 40.74 37.90
C PHE A 309 17.56 41.96 36.98
N MET A 310 16.60 42.17 36.08
CA MET A 310 16.67 43.23 35.06
C MET A 310 15.39 44.07 34.98
N PRO A 311 15.49 45.38 34.68
CA PRO A 311 14.34 46.26 34.50
C PRO A 311 13.41 45.80 33.35
N SER A 312 12.10 46.05 33.49
CA SER A 312 11.07 45.54 32.56
C SER A 312 11.18 46.05 31.12
N TRP A 313 11.94 47.11 30.88
CA TRP A 313 12.14 47.70 29.56
C TRP A 313 13.34 47.10 28.80
N PHE A 314 14.08 46.15 29.38
CA PHE A 314 15.28 45.56 28.75
C PHE A 314 15.19 44.03 28.61
N PRO A 315 14.55 43.51 27.54
CA PRO A 315 14.24 42.07 27.45
C PRO A 315 15.27 41.21 26.70
N PHE A 316 16.42 41.73 26.23
CA PHE A 316 17.29 41.03 25.25
C PHE A 316 18.67 40.60 25.78
N VAL A 317 18.77 40.19 27.04
CA VAL A 317 20.08 39.93 27.66
C VAL A 317 20.77 38.68 27.09
N ALA A 318 20.05 37.56 26.93
CA ALA A 318 20.65 36.36 26.37
C ALA A 318 20.98 36.52 24.88
N THR A 319 20.15 37.28 24.17
CA THR A 319 20.38 37.63 22.75
C THR A 319 21.68 38.41 22.57
N ILE A 320 22.02 39.32 23.50
CA ILE A 320 23.29 40.06 23.44
C ILE A 320 24.48 39.18 23.84
N VAL A 321 24.35 38.40 24.92
CA VAL A 321 25.47 37.61 25.48
C VAL A 321 25.80 36.38 24.64
N LEU A 322 24.79 35.64 24.19
CA LEU A 322 24.95 34.40 23.42
C LEU A 322 24.83 34.63 21.91
N GLY A 323 24.02 35.59 21.48
CA GLY A 323 23.84 35.88 20.05
C GLY A 323 25.13 36.35 19.40
N GLY A 324 25.87 37.28 20.01
CA GLY A 324 27.12 37.81 19.45
C GLY A 324 28.15 36.72 19.10
N PRO A 325 28.53 35.83 20.03
CA PRO A 325 29.46 34.73 19.76
C PRO A 325 28.97 33.75 18.69
N ILE A 326 27.69 33.36 18.71
CA ILE A 326 27.13 32.40 17.75
C ILE A 326 27.12 33.01 16.34
N MET A 327 26.73 34.27 16.23
CA MET A 327 26.69 35.01 14.97
C MET A 327 28.11 35.21 14.41
N PHE A 328 29.09 35.45 15.28
CA PHE A 328 30.50 35.51 14.88
C PHE A 328 31.01 34.18 14.32
N LEU A 329 30.61 33.04 14.91
CA LEU A 329 30.95 31.71 14.39
C LEU A 329 30.28 31.40 13.05
N ILE A 330 29.01 31.79 12.88
CA ILE A 330 28.29 31.66 11.60
C ILE A 330 28.96 32.54 10.54
N TYR A 331 29.29 33.79 10.89
CA TYR A 331 30.02 34.69 10.01
C TYR A 331 31.39 34.11 9.61
N GLN A 332 32.15 33.56 10.56
CA GLN A 332 33.46 32.97 10.27
C GLN A 332 33.37 31.71 9.39
N SER A 333 32.28 30.95 9.48
CA SER A 333 32.13 29.67 8.76
C SER A 333 31.45 29.79 7.39
N TYR A 334 30.57 30.79 7.20
CA TYR A 334 29.80 30.96 5.97
C TYR A 334 30.15 32.23 5.18
N ILE A 335 30.57 33.31 5.85
CA ILE A 335 30.68 34.63 5.22
C ILE A 335 32.14 35.08 5.05
N ARG A 336 33.00 34.83 6.05
CA ARG A 336 34.40 35.27 6.01
C ARG A 336 35.15 34.48 4.94
N LYS A 337 35.44 35.13 3.81
CA LYS A 337 36.31 34.62 2.74
C LYS A 337 37.67 34.24 3.36
N ARG A 338 38.01 32.95 3.33
CA ARG A 338 39.39 32.47 3.45
C ARG A 338 39.84 31.98 2.09
#